data_AF-A0A2V9CPU0-F1
#
_entry.id   AF-A0A2V9CPU0-F1
#
_cell.length_a   1.000
_cell.length_b   1.000
_cell.length_c   1.000
_cell.angle_alpha   90.00
_cell.angle_beta   90.00
_cell.angle_gamma   90.00
#
_symmetry.space_group_name_H-M   'P 1'
#
loop_
_entity.id
_entity.type
_entity.pdbx_description
1 polymer ?
#
loop_
_entity_poly.entity_id
_entity_poly.type
_entity_poly.pdbx_seq_one_letter_code
_entity_poly.pdbx_strand_id
1 'polypeptide(L)'
;MAFDQRAESNRRLADGSMKDSTASLWRTSAAQLRRGALWTLFALVLIVPKVKRLRRHRREWNFARIIAVCAGAAMLGLGIARGQAPTLLVAGAMILSLALLLNPAPPEISVDARARELGALIVVDGGRYIDTEGSRHRAKLFIGSDRLWALDAALYVLLEVRLQQIRAVFVEQAGAGWSFRVDCQQTKSEFIYEGCFAEHLARVADATVRSRLHRELSVLR
;
A
#
# COMPACT_ATOMS: atom_id res chain seq x y z
N MET A 1 -24.43 -83.42 -16.05
CA MET A 1 -24.06 -82.42 -15.03
C MET A 1 -22.69 -81.77 -15.33
N ALA A 2 -22.42 -81.31 -16.56
CA ALA A 2 -21.13 -80.67 -16.92
C ALA A 2 -21.29 -79.28 -17.57
N PHE A 3 -22.52 -78.83 -17.83
CA PHE A 3 -22.80 -77.56 -18.52
C PHE A 3 -22.95 -76.37 -17.57
N ASP A 4 -23.17 -76.60 -16.27
CA ASP A 4 -23.46 -75.52 -15.32
C ASP A 4 -22.19 -74.84 -14.78
N GLN A 5 -21.09 -75.60 -14.66
CA GLN A 5 -19.81 -75.09 -14.15
C GLN A 5 -19.14 -74.04 -15.05
N ARG A 6 -19.46 -74.04 -16.36
CA ARG A 6 -18.84 -73.10 -17.32
C ARG A 6 -19.48 -71.71 -17.26
N ALA A 7 -20.76 -71.63 -16.89
CA ALA A 7 -21.48 -70.36 -16.76
C ALA A 7 -21.03 -69.58 -15.51
N GLU A 8 -20.75 -70.27 -14.40
CA GLU A 8 -20.26 -69.62 -13.19
C GLU A 8 -18.82 -69.13 -13.32
N SER A 9 -17.96 -69.87 -14.03
CA SER A 9 -16.58 -69.46 -14.27
C SER A 9 -16.49 -68.15 -15.08
N ASN A 10 -17.31 -68.01 -16.12
CA ASN A 10 -17.35 -66.77 -16.92
C ASN A 10 -17.90 -65.55 -16.13
N ARG A 11 -18.86 -65.77 -15.22
CA ARG A 11 -19.37 -64.68 -14.37
C ARG A 11 -18.31 -64.19 -13.37
N ARG A 12 -17.49 -65.10 -12.82
CA ARG A 12 -16.41 -64.71 -11.90
C ARG A 12 -15.27 -63.95 -12.59
N LEU A 13 -14.96 -64.28 -13.85
CA LEU A 13 -13.96 -63.56 -14.63
C LEU A 13 -14.42 -62.14 -15.03
N ALA A 14 -15.70 -61.95 -15.35
CA ALA A 14 -16.26 -60.65 -15.68
C ALA A 14 -16.33 -59.70 -14.45
N ASP A 15 -16.66 -60.22 -13.26
CA ASP A 15 -16.79 -59.39 -12.05
C ASP A 15 -15.43 -58.98 -11.45
N GLY A 16 -14.37 -59.79 -11.67
CA GLY A 16 -12.99 -59.40 -11.32
C GLY A 16 -12.44 -58.27 -12.21
N SER A 17 -12.63 -58.38 -13.52
CA SER A 17 -12.09 -57.43 -14.50
C SER A 17 -12.67 -56.01 -14.36
N MET A 18 -13.93 -55.88 -13.92
CA MET A 18 -14.60 -54.58 -13.78
C MET A 18 -14.21 -53.83 -12.49
N LYS A 19 -13.85 -54.54 -11.42
CA LYS A 19 -13.38 -53.93 -10.15
C LYS A 19 -11.93 -53.45 -10.25
N ASP A 20 -11.09 -54.16 -10.98
CA ASP A 20 -9.68 -53.76 -11.18
C ASP A 20 -9.53 -52.54 -12.11
N SER A 21 -10.45 -52.38 -13.07
CA SER A 21 -10.48 -51.22 -13.98
C SER A 21 -10.88 -49.93 -13.26
N THR A 22 -11.80 -50.00 -12.30
CA THR A 22 -12.20 -48.81 -11.52
C THR A 22 -11.10 -48.42 -10.52
N ALA A 23 -10.51 -49.37 -9.81
CA ALA A 23 -9.45 -49.10 -8.84
C ALA A 23 -8.16 -48.51 -9.47
N SER A 24 -7.82 -48.90 -10.70
CA SER A 24 -6.66 -48.38 -11.44
C SER A 24 -6.87 -46.96 -12.01
N LEU A 25 -8.11 -46.63 -12.41
CA LEU A 25 -8.50 -45.28 -12.82
C LEU A 25 -8.44 -44.27 -11.67
N TRP A 26 -8.82 -44.65 -10.45
CA TRP A 26 -8.73 -43.78 -9.27
C TRP A 26 -7.27 -43.50 -8.85
N ARG A 27 -6.36 -44.47 -8.98
CA ARG A 27 -4.94 -44.30 -8.61
C ARG A 27 -4.18 -43.42 -9.60
N THR A 28 -4.46 -43.51 -10.88
CA THR A 28 -3.84 -42.66 -11.93
C THR A 28 -4.34 -41.22 -11.84
N SER A 29 -5.65 -41.03 -11.63
CA SER A 29 -6.26 -39.72 -11.42
C SER A 29 -5.71 -39.00 -10.18
N ALA A 30 -5.54 -39.73 -9.06
CA ALA A 30 -4.99 -39.16 -7.83
C ALA A 30 -3.50 -38.77 -7.94
N ALA A 31 -2.72 -39.51 -8.72
CA ALA A 31 -1.31 -39.17 -8.98
C ALA A 31 -1.16 -37.95 -9.89
N GLN A 32 -2.02 -37.79 -10.90
CA GLN A 32 -2.07 -36.58 -11.74
C GLN A 32 -2.57 -35.36 -10.99
N LEU A 33 -3.58 -35.51 -10.11
CA LEU A 33 -4.07 -34.44 -9.23
C LEU A 33 -3.00 -33.96 -8.25
N ARG A 34 -2.20 -34.87 -7.68
CA ARG A 34 -1.08 -34.50 -6.80
C ARG A 34 0.01 -33.73 -7.53
N ARG A 35 0.36 -34.13 -8.76
CA ARG A 35 1.32 -33.40 -9.60
C ARG A 35 0.79 -32.03 -10.00
N GLY A 36 -0.48 -31.96 -10.39
CA GLY A 36 -1.16 -30.70 -10.70
C GLY A 36 -1.18 -29.78 -9.48
N ALA A 37 -1.62 -30.27 -8.31
CA ALA A 37 -1.68 -29.51 -7.07
C ALA A 37 -0.31 -29.00 -6.61
N LEU A 38 0.76 -29.78 -6.77
CA LEU A 38 2.12 -29.32 -6.49
C LEU A 38 2.54 -28.20 -7.43
N TRP A 39 2.23 -28.30 -8.72
CA TRP A 39 2.46 -27.22 -9.69
C TRP A 39 1.66 -25.96 -9.34
N THR A 40 0.40 -26.11 -8.93
CA THR A 40 -0.44 -24.97 -8.51
C THR A 40 0.09 -24.33 -7.23
N LEU A 41 0.52 -25.14 -6.24
CA LEU A 41 1.11 -24.65 -5.00
C LEU A 41 2.44 -23.94 -5.26
N PHE A 42 3.26 -24.49 -6.15
CA PHE A 42 4.54 -23.91 -6.55
C PHE A 42 4.34 -22.60 -7.33
N ALA A 43 3.36 -22.56 -8.24
CA ALA A 43 2.95 -21.35 -8.92
C ALA A 43 2.43 -20.29 -7.93
N LEU A 44 1.63 -20.69 -6.94
CA LEU A 44 1.14 -19.81 -5.88
C LEU A 44 2.30 -19.22 -5.05
N VAL A 45 3.26 -20.06 -4.66
CA VAL A 45 4.47 -19.64 -3.91
C VAL A 45 5.35 -18.71 -4.75
N LEU A 46 5.45 -18.92 -6.07
CA LEU A 46 6.21 -18.05 -6.98
C LEU A 46 5.48 -16.75 -7.33
N ILE A 47 4.15 -16.73 -7.26
CA ILE A 47 3.35 -15.52 -7.44
C ILE A 47 3.57 -14.56 -6.26
N VAL A 48 3.75 -15.06 -5.03
CA VAL A 48 3.98 -14.22 -3.84
C VAL A 48 5.16 -13.23 -3.99
N PRO A 49 6.39 -13.63 -4.36
CA PRO A 49 7.51 -12.69 -4.53
C PRO A 49 7.31 -11.77 -5.74
N LYS A 50 6.66 -12.22 -6.82
CA LYS A 50 6.32 -11.37 -7.97
C LYS A 50 5.27 -10.31 -7.62
N VAL A 51 4.26 -10.66 -6.82
CA VAL A 51 3.26 -9.73 -6.27
C VAL A 51 3.92 -8.76 -5.29
N LYS A 52 4.88 -9.21 -4.47
CA LYS A 52 5.66 -8.35 -3.58
C LYS A 52 6.54 -7.36 -4.37
N ARG A 53 7.04 -7.77 -5.53
CA ARG A 53 7.81 -6.92 -6.45
C ARG A 53 6.92 -5.96 -7.25
N LEU A 54 5.72 -6.38 -7.65
CA LEU A 54 4.70 -5.51 -8.27
C LEU A 54 4.12 -4.48 -7.29
N ARG A 55 4.05 -4.80 -5.99
CA ARG A 55 3.76 -3.82 -4.94
C ARG A 55 4.73 -2.63 -4.92
N ARG A 56 5.91 -2.76 -5.54
CA ARG A 56 6.88 -1.67 -5.65
C ARG A 56 6.50 -0.63 -6.72
N HIS A 57 5.67 -1.00 -7.71
CA HIS A 57 5.13 -0.08 -8.72
C HIS A 57 3.60 0.00 -8.59
N ARG A 58 3.15 0.88 -7.69
CA ARG A 58 1.74 1.11 -7.30
C ARG A 58 0.79 1.37 -8.48
N ARG A 59 1.26 2.04 -9.54
CA ARG A 59 0.49 2.24 -10.79
C ARG A 59 0.19 0.93 -11.49
N GLU A 60 1.18 0.05 -11.61
CA GLU A 60 1.02 -1.25 -12.29
C GLU A 60 0.06 -2.15 -11.51
N TRP A 61 0.07 -2.09 -10.17
CA TRP A 61 -0.88 -2.81 -9.32
C TRP A 61 -2.33 -2.34 -9.51
N ASN A 62 -2.55 -1.03 -9.55
CA ASN A 62 -3.89 -0.50 -9.82
C ASN A 62 -4.35 -0.77 -11.26
N PHE A 63 -3.46 -0.69 -12.26
CA PHE A 63 -3.79 -1.04 -13.65
C PHE A 63 -4.16 -2.51 -13.79
N ALA A 64 -3.38 -3.41 -13.19
CA ALA A 64 -3.69 -4.85 -13.19
C ALA A 64 -5.05 -5.13 -12.56
N ARG A 65 -5.41 -4.42 -11.48
CA ARG A 65 -6.73 -4.52 -10.85
C ARG A 65 -7.85 -4.04 -11.77
N ILE A 66 -7.70 -2.89 -12.41
CA ILE A 66 -8.70 -2.35 -13.34
C ILE A 66 -8.92 -3.32 -14.50
N ILE A 67 -7.84 -3.85 -15.09
CA ILE A 67 -7.93 -4.84 -16.18
C ILE A 67 -8.64 -6.10 -15.68
N ALA A 68 -8.33 -6.59 -14.47
CA ALA A 68 -8.98 -7.77 -13.89
C ALA A 68 -10.48 -7.56 -13.62
N VAL A 69 -10.87 -6.40 -13.09
CA VAL A 69 -12.29 -6.04 -12.86
C VAL A 69 -13.02 -5.90 -14.20
N CYS A 70 -12.44 -5.22 -15.19
CA CYS A 70 -13.03 -5.08 -16.52
C CYS A 70 -13.18 -6.44 -17.22
N ALA A 71 -12.16 -7.30 -17.14
CA ALA A 71 -12.21 -8.64 -17.71
C ALA A 71 -13.27 -9.52 -17.02
N GLY A 72 -13.35 -9.48 -15.69
CA GLY A 72 -14.37 -10.19 -14.92
C GLY A 72 -15.79 -9.72 -15.25
N ALA A 73 -16.00 -8.40 -15.32
CA ALA A 73 -17.28 -7.79 -15.69
C ALA A 73 -17.68 -8.12 -17.14
N ALA A 74 -16.73 -8.08 -18.07
CA ALA A 74 -16.96 -8.45 -19.47
C ALA A 74 -17.32 -9.94 -19.62
N MET A 75 -16.64 -10.84 -18.89
CA MET A 75 -16.96 -12.27 -18.89
C MET A 75 -18.32 -12.57 -18.26
N LEU A 76 -18.69 -11.89 -17.17
CA LEU A 76 -20.03 -12.00 -16.57
C LEU A 76 -21.11 -11.50 -17.54
N GLY A 77 -20.91 -10.34 -18.16
CA GLY A 77 -21.83 -9.79 -19.15
C GLY A 77 -22.00 -10.70 -20.38
N LEU A 78 -20.89 -11.23 -20.92
CA LEU A 78 -20.92 -12.19 -22.02
C LEU A 78 -21.58 -13.52 -21.62
N GLY A 79 -21.37 -13.99 -20.40
CA GLY A 79 -21.99 -15.20 -19.86
C GLY A 79 -23.52 -15.07 -19.74
N ILE A 80 -24.00 -13.92 -19.25
CA ILE A 80 -25.43 -13.60 -19.17
C ILE A 80 -26.02 -13.45 -20.57
N ALA A 81 -25.35 -12.71 -21.47
CA ALA A 81 -25.83 -12.45 -22.82
C ALA A 81 -25.92 -13.72 -23.70
N ARG A 82 -25.02 -14.71 -23.49
CA ARG A 82 -25.05 -15.98 -24.22
C ARG A 82 -25.88 -17.09 -23.56
N GLY A 83 -26.43 -16.86 -22.36
CA GLY A 83 -27.41 -17.73 -21.71
C GLY A 83 -27.00 -19.19 -21.42
N GLN A 84 -25.76 -19.62 -21.69
CA GLN A 84 -25.43 -21.05 -21.73
C GLN A 84 -24.04 -21.45 -21.17
N ALA A 85 -23.39 -20.62 -20.36
CA ALA A 85 -22.08 -20.99 -19.80
C ALA A 85 -21.99 -20.71 -18.29
N PRO A 86 -22.54 -21.60 -17.43
CA PRO A 86 -22.39 -21.47 -15.98
C PRO A 86 -20.91 -21.48 -15.54
N THR A 87 -20.04 -22.13 -16.32
CA THR A 87 -18.58 -22.12 -16.11
C THR A 87 -17.97 -20.74 -16.31
N LEU A 88 -18.45 -19.95 -17.29
CA LEU A 88 -18.00 -18.56 -17.48
C LEU A 88 -18.47 -17.65 -16.35
N LEU A 89 -19.69 -17.88 -15.84
CA LEU A 89 -20.23 -17.13 -14.70
C LEU A 89 -19.41 -17.39 -13.43
N VAL A 90 -19.11 -18.65 -13.12
CA VAL A 90 -18.30 -19.02 -11.95
C VAL A 90 -16.85 -18.51 -12.09
N ALA A 91 -16.25 -18.62 -13.28
CA ALA A 91 -14.91 -18.10 -13.54
C ALA A 91 -14.87 -16.56 -13.43
N GLY A 92 -15.85 -15.86 -14.00
CA GLY A 92 -15.99 -14.41 -13.92
C GLY A 92 -16.19 -13.93 -12.47
N ALA A 93 -17.03 -14.63 -11.71
CA ALA A 93 -17.25 -14.36 -10.28
C ALA A 93 -15.98 -14.57 -9.45
N MET A 94 -15.24 -15.66 -9.67
CA MET A 94 -13.96 -15.93 -9.00
C MET A 94 -12.92 -14.83 -9.27
N ILE A 95 -12.80 -14.39 -10.53
CA ILE A 95 -11.89 -13.31 -10.91
C ILE A 95 -12.32 -11.98 -10.26
N LEU A 96 -13.62 -11.68 -10.25
CA LEU A 96 -14.17 -10.47 -9.63
C LEU A 96 -13.95 -10.46 -8.11
N SER A 97 -14.23 -11.58 -7.43
CA SER A 97 -13.99 -11.75 -5.99
C SER A 97 -12.50 -11.63 -5.65
N LEU A 98 -11.62 -12.21 -6.47
CA LEU A 98 -10.18 -12.07 -6.28
C LEU A 98 -9.77 -10.59 -6.43
N ALA A 99 -10.28 -9.89 -7.44
CA ALA A 99 -10.00 -8.46 -7.65
C ALA A 99 -10.56 -7.55 -6.54
N LEU A 100 -11.65 -7.97 -5.88
CA LEU A 100 -12.20 -7.32 -4.69
C LEU A 100 -11.36 -7.59 -3.44
N LEU A 101 -10.86 -8.82 -3.26
CA LEU A 101 -9.95 -9.17 -2.16
C LEU A 101 -8.57 -8.51 -2.26
N LEU A 102 -8.18 -8.06 -3.45
CA LEU A 102 -7.00 -7.19 -3.62
C LEU A 102 -7.28 -5.83 -2.97
N ASN A 103 -6.93 -5.71 -1.68
CA ASN A 103 -7.03 -4.48 -0.91
C ASN A 103 -6.36 -3.32 -1.67
N PRO A 104 -7.05 -2.18 -1.94
CA PRO A 104 -6.43 -1.04 -2.59
C PRO A 104 -5.15 -0.63 -1.84
N ALA A 105 -4.07 -0.38 -2.57
CA ALA A 105 -2.88 0.20 -1.96
C ALA A 105 -3.28 1.53 -1.31
N PRO A 106 -2.94 1.76 -0.03
CA PRO A 106 -3.36 2.96 0.69
C PRO A 106 -3.00 4.20 -0.13
N PRO A 107 -3.88 5.21 -0.20
CA PRO A 107 -3.60 6.46 -0.88
C PRO A 107 -2.27 7.02 -0.34
N GLU A 108 -1.23 7.12 -1.17
CA GLU A 108 -0.14 8.04 -0.88
C GLU A 108 -0.79 9.41 -0.85
N ILE A 109 -1.01 9.91 0.35
CA ILE A 109 -1.24 11.32 0.57
C ILE A 109 0.00 11.98 -0.04
N SER A 110 -0.15 12.65 -1.18
CA SER A 110 0.97 13.36 -1.75
C SER A 110 1.29 14.57 -0.86
N VAL A 111 2.57 14.94 -0.80
CA VAL A 111 3.00 16.14 -0.06
C VAL A 111 2.18 17.35 -0.50
N ASP A 112 1.91 17.48 -1.80
CA ASP A 112 1.12 18.58 -2.36
C ASP A 112 -0.36 18.51 -1.97
N ALA A 113 -0.95 17.31 -1.92
CA ALA A 113 -2.32 17.12 -1.48
C ALA A 113 -2.45 17.48 0.01
N ARG A 114 -1.49 17.03 0.83
CA ARG A 114 -1.46 17.37 2.26
C ARG A 114 -1.19 18.84 2.50
N ALA A 115 -0.28 19.45 1.73
CA ALA A 115 -0.03 20.88 1.80
C ALA A 115 -1.30 21.67 1.48
N ARG A 116 -2.04 21.27 0.45
CA ARG A 116 -3.31 21.91 0.08
C ARG A 116 -4.39 21.71 1.14
N GLU A 117 -4.51 20.50 1.69
CA GLU A 117 -5.46 20.19 2.75
C GLU A 117 -5.20 21.00 4.02
N LEU A 118 -3.93 21.15 4.39
CA LEU A 118 -3.50 21.95 5.55
C LEU A 118 -3.47 23.46 5.26
N GLY A 119 -3.69 23.90 4.01
CA GLY A 119 -3.48 25.30 3.64
C GLY A 119 -2.03 25.75 3.79
N ALA A 120 -1.08 24.81 3.76
CA ALA A 120 0.34 25.08 3.80
C ALA A 120 0.79 25.74 2.49
N LEU A 121 1.43 26.89 2.62
CA LEU A 121 1.92 27.70 1.52
C LEU A 121 3.30 27.24 1.07
N ILE A 122 4.12 26.79 2.03
CA ILE A 122 5.49 26.36 1.81
C ILE A 122 5.72 25.04 2.56
N VAL A 123 6.38 24.09 1.89
CA VAL A 123 6.85 22.84 2.48
C VAL A 123 8.37 22.84 2.45
N VAL A 124 9.00 22.77 3.62
CA VAL A 124 10.45 22.64 3.75
C VAL A 124 10.77 21.20 4.11
N ASP A 125 11.42 20.50 3.18
CA ASP A 125 11.80 19.11 3.34
C ASP A 125 13.10 18.97 4.15
N GLY A 126 13.25 17.85 4.86
CA GLY A 126 14.56 17.41 5.36
C GLY A 126 14.98 17.81 6.78
N GLY A 127 14.04 18.19 7.65
CA GLY A 127 14.35 18.44 9.06
C GLY A 127 14.36 17.15 9.91
N ARG A 128 15.17 17.11 10.96
CA ARG A 128 14.94 16.26 12.13
C ARG A 128 14.29 17.09 13.23
N TYR A 129 13.04 16.78 13.54
CA TYR A 129 12.32 17.38 14.66
C TYR A 129 12.76 16.70 15.96
N ILE A 130 13.19 17.50 16.94
CA ILE A 130 13.42 17.03 18.31
C ILE A 130 12.15 17.35 19.11
N ASP A 131 11.52 16.32 19.64
CA ASP A 131 10.35 16.48 20.51
C ASP A 131 10.75 16.86 21.94
N THR A 132 9.77 17.21 22.78
CA THR A 132 10.01 17.58 24.19
C THR A 132 10.72 16.51 25.01
N GLU A 133 10.58 15.24 24.62
CA GLU A 133 11.26 14.10 25.24
C GLU A 133 12.71 13.90 24.73
N GLY A 134 13.17 14.72 23.78
CA GLY A 134 14.49 14.62 23.15
C GLY A 134 14.57 13.63 22.00
N SER A 135 13.46 12.95 21.67
CA SER A 135 13.36 12.00 20.57
C SER A 135 13.47 12.70 19.21
N ARG A 136 14.31 12.15 18.32
CA ARG A 136 14.56 12.69 16.99
C ARG A 136 13.68 12.00 15.95
N HIS A 137 12.77 12.75 15.35
CA HIS A 137 11.88 12.28 14.29
C HIS A 137 12.25 12.93 12.96
N ARG A 138 12.26 12.14 11.88
CA ARG A 138 12.40 12.71 10.54
C ARG A 138 11.10 13.41 10.18
N ALA A 139 11.16 14.72 9.99
CA ALA A 139 9.97 15.53 9.80
C ALA A 139 10.11 16.51 8.63
N LYS A 140 8.97 16.78 8.00
CA LYS A 140 8.79 17.83 7.00
C LYS A 140 8.05 18.98 7.65
N LEU A 141 8.53 20.19 7.41
CA LEU A 141 7.93 21.40 7.96
C LEU A 141 6.93 21.97 6.94
N PHE A 142 5.68 22.10 7.33
CA PHE A 142 4.61 22.70 6.55
C PHE A 142 4.26 24.04 7.18
N ILE A 143 4.34 25.12 6.40
CA ILE A 143 4.09 26.48 6.89
C ILE A 143 2.84 27.02 6.20
N GLY A 144 1.76 27.21 6.97
CA GLY A 144 0.50 27.80 6.54
C GLY A 144 0.43 29.30 6.77
N SER A 145 -0.79 29.84 6.61
CA SER A 145 -1.06 31.26 6.83
C SER A 145 -1.09 31.65 8.31
N ASP A 146 -1.61 30.77 9.18
CA ASP A 146 -1.83 31.00 10.62
C ASP A 146 -1.12 29.97 11.50
N ARG A 147 -0.67 28.86 10.90
CA ARG A 147 -0.16 27.67 11.59
C ARG A 147 1.07 27.10 10.92
N LEU A 148 1.83 26.36 11.71
CA LEU A 148 3.02 25.63 11.34
C LEU A 148 2.83 24.19 11.80
N TRP A 149 3.09 23.24 10.91
CA TRP A 149 2.99 21.82 11.20
C TRP A 149 4.31 21.12 10.94
N ALA A 150 4.72 20.24 11.85
CA ALA A 150 5.76 19.25 11.58
C ALA A 150 5.07 17.91 11.29
N LEU A 151 5.33 17.34 10.13
CA LEU A 151 4.76 16.06 9.72
C LEU A 151 5.86 15.01 9.62
N ASP A 152 5.58 13.77 10.00
CA ASP A 152 6.53 12.67 9.84
C ASP A 152 6.67 12.21 8.37
N ALA A 153 7.49 11.18 8.14
CA ALA A 153 7.67 10.59 6.81
C ALA A 153 6.36 10.01 6.20
N ALA A 154 5.37 9.67 7.03
CA ALA A 154 4.07 9.18 6.63
C ALA A 154 3.01 10.30 6.53
N LEU A 155 3.41 11.57 6.70
CA LEU A 155 2.56 12.76 6.68
C LEU A 155 1.55 12.85 7.84
N TYR A 156 1.83 12.17 8.95
CA TYR A 156 1.12 12.37 10.21
C TYR A 156 1.66 13.60 10.93
N VAL A 157 0.76 14.38 11.52
CA VAL A 157 1.10 15.59 12.27
C VAL A 157 1.77 15.17 13.58
N LEU A 158 3.05 15.50 13.73
CA LEU A 158 3.82 15.34 14.97
C LEU A 158 3.68 16.57 15.85
N LEU A 159 3.60 17.75 15.24
CA LEU A 159 3.51 19.02 15.92
C LEU A 159 2.61 19.97 15.14
N GLU A 160 1.76 20.68 15.85
CA GLU A 160 0.99 21.81 15.33
C GLU A 160 1.20 23.02 16.24
N VAL A 161 1.66 24.12 15.66
CA VAL A 161 1.91 25.40 16.36
C VAL A 161 1.17 26.50 15.64
N ARG A 162 0.41 27.32 16.38
CA ARG A 162 -0.15 28.56 15.82
C ARG A 162 0.92 29.64 15.78
N LEU A 163 1.01 30.39 14.69
CA LEU A 163 2.01 31.46 14.54
C LEU A 163 1.92 32.50 15.68
N GLN A 164 0.72 32.75 16.21
CA GLN A 164 0.48 33.63 17.37
C GLN A 164 1.17 33.17 18.66
N GLN A 165 1.48 31.89 18.79
CA GLN A 165 2.15 31.32 19.95
C GLN A 165 3.67 31.36 19.84
N ILE A 166 4.21 31.67 18.65
CA ILE A 166 5.63 31.78 18.40
C ILE A 166 6.12 33.11 18.95
N ARG A 167 7.03 33.05 19.90
CA ARG A 167 7.67 34.25 20.48
C ARG A 167 8.89 34.66 19.70
N ALA A 168 9.68 33.67 19.30
CA ALA A 168 10.94 33.90 18.61
C ALA A 168 11.29 32.71 17.72
N VAL A 169 12.10 33.02 16.72
CA VAL A 169 12.61 32.05 15.76
C VAL A 169 14.10 32.30 15.62
N PHE A 170 14.88 31.22 15.67
CA PHE A 170 16.33 31.27 15.65
C PHE A 170 16.86 30.29 14.60
N VAL A 171 17.92 30.71 13.92
CA VAL A 171 18.71 29.85 13.04
C VAL A 171 20.11 29.82 13.62
N GLU A 172 20.54 28.63 14.05
CA GLU A 172 21.85 28.40 14.65
C GLU A 172 22.59 27.32 13.87
N GLN A 173 23.92 27.37 13.88
CA GLN A 173 24.73 26.26 13.38
C GLN A 173 24.81 25.19 14.46
N ALA A 174 24.31 23.99 14.17
CA ALA A 174 24.26 22.88 15.12
C ALA A 174 25.22 21.76 14.67
N GLY A 175 26.44 21.78 15.19
CA GLY A 175 27.50 20.83 14.84
C GLY A 175 27.86 20.88 13.35
N ALA A 176 27.59 19.80 12.62
CA ALA A 176 27.83 19.70 11.17
C ALA A 176 26.64 20.17 10.31
N GLY A 177 25.55 20.64 10.92
CA GLY A 177 24.33 21.07 10.24
C GLY A 177 23.85 22.45 10.71
N TRP A 178 22.62 22.78 10.31
CA TRP A 178 21.94 24.02 10.71
C TRP A 178 20.66 23.66 11.44
N SER A 179 20.43 24.25 12.62
CA SER A 179 19.18 24.11 13.35
C SER A 179 18.30 25.35 13.18
N PHE A 180 17.02 25.09 12.97
CA PHE A 180 15.95 26.07 12.99
C PHE A 180 15.13 25.80 14.25
N ARG A 181 15.20 26.73 15.21
CA ARG A 181 14.51 26.62 16.50
C ARG A 181 13.35 27.59 16.53
N VAL A 182 12.17 27.07 16.83
CA VAL A 182 10.95 27.85 17.07
C VAL A 182 10.68 27.81 18.57
N ASP A 183 10.69 28.99 19.20
CA ASP A 183 10.36 29.14 20.61
C ASP A 183 8.89 29.54 20.76
N CYS A 184 8.10 28.62 21.30
CA CYS A 184 6.68 28.82 21.55
C CYS A 184 6.43 29.00 23.05
N GLN A 185 5.30 29.60 23.42
CA GLN A 185 5.00 29.88 24.84
C GLN A 185 5.13 28.69 25.80
N GLN A 186 4.90 27.46 25.33
CA GLN A 186 4.91 26.24 26.15
C GLN A 186 5.87 25.16 25.63
N THR A 187 6.52 25.36 24.47
CA THR A 187 7.27 24.28 23.80
C THR A 187 8.39 24.86 22.96
N LYS A 188 9.57 24.23 23.04
CA LYS A 188 10.69 24.52 22.15
C LYS A 188 10.73 23.44 21.09
N SER A 189 10.65 23.86 19.83
CA SER A 189 10.64 22.95 18.69
C SER A 189 11.90 23.20 17.88
N GLU A 190 12.77 22.20 17.78
CA GLU A 190 14.02 22.31 17.04
C GLU A 190 14.00 21.41 15.81
N PHE A 191 14.35 21.99 14.67
CA PHE A 191 14.45 21.32 13.38
C PHE A 191 15.90 21.35 12.93
N ILE A 192 16.54 20.19 12.83
CA ILE A 192 17.93 20.10 12.39
C ILE A 192 17.97 19.71 10.91
N TYR A 193 18.58 20.56 10.09
CA TYR A 193 18.87 20.32 8.69
C TYR A 193 20.32 19.88 8.51
N GLU A 194 20.54 18.89 7.64
CA GLU A 194 21.86 18.33 7.35
C GLU A 194 22.14 18.31 5.84
N GLY A 195 23.43 18.38 5.49
CA GLY A 195 23.89 18.36 4.10
C GLY A 195 24.21 19.74 3.54
N CYS A 196 24.57 19.79 2.25
CA CYS A 196 25.07 21.00 1.57
C CYS A 196 24.05 22.14 1.47
N PHE A 197 22.76 21.84 1.58
CA PHE A 197 21.68 22.86 1.53
C PHE A 197 21.09 23.16 2.91
N ALA A 198 21.67 22.63 4.00
CA ALA A 198 21.13 22.79 5.35
C ALA A 198 20.95 24.26 5.74
N GLU A 199 21.95 25.09 5.44
CA GLU A 199 21.89 26.53 5.70
C GLU A 199 20.74 27.19 4.93
N HIS A 200 20.65 26.90 3.63
CA HIS A 200 19.65 27.51 2.76
C HIS A 200 18.24 27.13 3.22
N LEU A 201 18.00 25.86 3.56
CA LEU A 201 16.71 25.38 4.06
C LEU A 201 16.34 26.04 5.40
N ALA A 202 17.29 26.15 6.33
CA ALA A 202 17.08 26.81 7.61
C ALA A 202 16.76 28.31 7.44
N ARG A 203 17.49 29.01 6.55
CA ARG A 203 17.24 30.42 6.23
C ARG A 203 15.91 30.63 5.52
N VAL A 204 15.50 29.74 4.62
CA VAL A 204 14.19 29.81 3.95
C VAL A 204 13.07 29.60 4.96
N ALA A 205 13.20 28.65 5.88
CA ALA A 205 12.23 28.45 6.96
C ALA A 205 12.10 29.71 7.83
N ASP A 206 13.22 30.30 8.25
CA ASP A 206 13.24 31.54 9.04
C ASP A 206 12.62 32.72 8.31
N ALA A 207 13.07 33.01 7.08
CA ALA A 207 12.53 34.10 6.28
C ALA A 207 11.02 33.94 6.08
N THR A 208 10.56 32.72 5.83
CA THR A 208 9.13 32.43 5.65
C THR A 208 8.34 32.69 6.93
N VAL A 209 8.74 32.12 8.06
CA VAL A 209 8.03 32.31 9.34
C VAL A 209 8.08 33.76 9.78
N ARG A 210 9.24 34.42 9.67
CA ARG A 210 9.43 35.83 10.05
C ARG A 210 8.60 36.78 9.19
N SER A 211 8.47 36.52 7.88
CA SER A 211 7.60 37.30 7.00
C SER A 211 6.12 37.23 7.41
N ARG A 212 5.68 36.08 7.96
CA ARG A 212 4.31 35.89 8.43
C ARG A 212 4.07 36.55 9.78
N LEU A 213 5.02 36.43 10.70
CA LEU A 213 4.97 37.12 12.00
C LEU A 213 4.88 38.64 11.84
N HIS A 214 5.69 39.23 10.94
CA HIS A 214 5.63 40.67 10.67
C HIS A 214 4.31 41.11 10.06
N ARG A 215 3.68 40.27 9.24
CA ARG A 215 2.39 40.61 8.62
C ARG A 215 1.28 40.73 9.66
N GLU A 216 1.21 39.83 10.65
CA GLU A 216 0.19 39.92 11.71
C GLU A 216 0.40 41.16 12.61
N LEU A 217 1.64 41.53 12.88
CA LEU A 217 1.96 42.74 13.65
C LEU A 217 1.59 44.04 12.91
N SER A 218 1.60 44.03 11.57
CA SER A 218 1.30 45.22 10.76
C SER A 218 -0.20 45.57 10.66
N VAL A 219 -1.11 44.69 11.10
CA VAL A 219 -2.57 44.89 10.99
C VAL A 219 -3.17 45.55 12.24
N LEU A 220 -2.41 45.71 13.33
CA LEU A 220 -2.84 46.38 14.56
C LEU A 220 -2.52 47.89 14.55
N ARG A 221 -2.67 48.57 13.41
CA ARG A 221 -2.46 50.02 13.31
C ARG A 221 -3.66 50.75 12.76
#